data_AF-A0A261KQS6-F1
#
_entry.id   AF-A0A261KQS6-F1
#
_cell.length_a   1.000
_cell.length_b   1.000
_cell.length_c   1.000
_cell.angle_alpha   90.00
_cell.angle_beta   90.00
_cell.angle_gamma   90.00
#
_symmetry.space_group_name_H-M   'P 1'
#
loop_
_entity.id
_entity.type
_entity.pdbx_description
1 polymer ?
#
loop_
_entity_poly.entity_id
_entity_poly.type
_entity_poly.pdbx_seq_one_letter_code
_entity_poly.pdbx_strand_id
1 'polypeptide(L)'
;MDFSHVFLNLVRNGAEILTVPTYDEMGWSEIQHLQHSAMAPARAIEHRRWVVRAASSGVSQIINPYGEIQQSLDVGLTGTISGKIDKRSPLTFYASFGYLLTPICLVLVISYLGYELVLDIKNTLNKKFSKIEISKNIRMLDALVLISYTQN
;
A
#
# COMPACT_ATOMS: atom_id res chain seq x y z
N MET A 1 -5.03 -15.59 -3.59
CA MET A 1 -3.83 -15.34 -4.41
C MET A 1 -2.97 -14.23 -3.81
N ASP A 2 -2.85 -14.17 -2.47
CA ASP A 2 -2.11 -13.12 -1.77
C ASP A 2 -0.64 -13.48 -1.50
N PHE A 3 -0.22 -14.73 -1.73
CA PHE A 3 1.09 -15.31 -1.35
C PHE A 3 2.31 -14.77 -2.12
N SER A 4 2.41 -13.45 -2.21
CA SER A 4 3.46 -12.65 -2.82
C SER A 4 4.86 -13.08 -2.36
N HIS A 5 5.03 -13.43 -1.09
CA HIS A 5 6.29 -13.92 -0.54
C HIS A 5 6.72 -15.28 -1.13
N VAL A 6 5.77 -16.15 -1.48
CA VAL A 6 6.06 -17.44 -2.14
C VAL A 6 6.60 -17.19 -3.53
N PHE A 7 5.93 -16.33 -4.31
CA PHE A 7 6.42 -15.93 -5.64
C PHE A 7 7.81 -15.30 -5.58
N LEU A 8 8.02 -14.40 -4.62
CA LEU A 8 9.32 -13.77 -4.38
C LEU A 8 10.42 -14.81 -4.12
N ASN A 9 10.17 -15.76 -3.22
CA ASN A 9 11.15 -16.79 -2.89
C ASN A 9 11.43 -17.73 -4.06
N LEU A 10 10.40 -18.15 -4.80
CA LEU A 10 10.58 -18.96 -6.01
C LEU A 10 11.46 -18.25 -7.04
N VAL A 11 11.18 -16.97 -7.30
CA VAL A 11 11.94 -16.17 -8.28
C VAL A 11 13.37 -15.93 -7.81
N ARG A 12 13.60 -15.69 -6.50
CA ARG A 12 14.94 -15.61 -5.91
C ARG A 12 15.70 -16.94 -5.99
N ASN A 13 14.99 -18.06 -5.94
CA ASN A 13 15.55 -19.40 -6.14
C ASN A 13 15.73 -19.78 -7.62
N GLY A 14 15.55 -18.84 -8.55
CA GLY A 14 15.82 -19.04 -9.97
C GLY A 14 14.63 -19.49 -10.80
N ALA A 15 13.40 -19.42 -10.28
CA ALA A 15 12.22 -19.72 -11.08
C ALA A 15 12.14 -18.79 -12.32
N GLU A 16 12.01 -19.41 -13.50
CA GLU A 16 11.98 -18.70 -14.78
C GLU A 16 10.57 -18.50 -15.35
N ILE A 17 9.61 -19.23 -14.80
CA ILE A 17 8.17 -19.22 -15.10
C ILE A 17 7.45 -19.46 -13.76
N LEU A 18 6.23 -18.93 -13.62
CA LEU A 18 5.37 -19.15 -12.46
C LEU A 18 4.10 -19.88 -12.88
N THR A 19 3.81 -20.99 -12.21
CA THR A 19 2.57 -21.75 -12.41
C THR A 19 1.73 -21.69 -11.15
N VAL A 20 0.45 -21.40 -11.30
CA VAL A 20 -0.48 -21.25 -10.17
C VAL A 20 -1.68 -22.16 -10.34
N PRO A 21 -1.57 -23.43 -9.91
CA PRO A 21 -2.74 -24.26 -9.72
C PRO A 21 -3.55 -23.71 -8.54
N THR A 22 -4.85 -23.55 -8.71
CA THR A 22 -5.75 -23.11 -7.65
C THR A 22 -7.00 -23.97 -7.65
N TYR A 23 -7.55 -24.17 -6.45
CA TYR A 23 -8.91 -24.60 -6.29
C TYR A 23 -9.73 -23.39 -5.85
N ASP A 24 -10.48 -22.80 -6.78
CA ASP A 24 -11.42 -21.75 -6.43
C ASP A 24 -12.74 -22.42 -6.01
N GLU A 25 -13.37 -21.92 -4.95
CA GLU A 25 -14.60 -22.51 -4.42
C GLU A 25 -15.76 -22.30 -5.40
N MET A 26 -16.53 -23.35 -5.68
CA MET A 26 -17.57 -23.29 -6.72
C MET A 26 -18.76 -22.39 -6.31
N GLY A 27 -18.99 -22.23 -5.01
CA GLY A 27 -20.04 -21.37 -4.47
C GLY A 27 -19.73 -19.87 -4.46
N TRP A 28 -18.55 -19.46 -4.94
CA TRP A 28 -18.20 -18.03 -5.04
C TRP A 28 -19.00 -17.35 -6.15
N SER A 29 -19.22 -16.05 -5.97
CA SER A 29 -19.81 -15.23 -7.03
C SER A 29 -18.78 -15.01 -8.15
N GLU A 30 -19.29 -14.70 -9.34
CA GLU A 30 -18.45 -14.34 -10.49
C GLU A 30 -17.47 -13.21 -10.13
N ILE A 31 -17.93 -12.19 -9.40
CA ILE A 31 -17.10 -11.06 -8.95
C ILE A 31 -15.96 -11.54 -8.04
N GLN A 32 -16.21 -12.49 -7.14
CA GLN A 32 -15.16 -13.03 -6.26
C GLN A 32 -14.10 -13.79 -7.06
N HIS A 33 -14.50 -14.59 -8.05
CA HIS A 33 -13.56 -15.25 -8.96
C HIS A 33 -12.74 -14.24 -9.79
N LEU A 34 -13.38 -13.17 -10.28
CA LEU A 34 -12.70 -12.10 -11.03
C LEU A 34 -11.72 -11.33 -10.14
N GLN A 35 -12.10 -11.00 -8.91
CA GLN A 35 -11.20 -10.34 -7.95
C GLN A 35 -10.01 -11.24 -7.62
N HIS A 36 -10.24 -12.54 -7.45
CA HIS A 36 -9.19 -13.49 -7.15
C HIS A 36 -8.20 -13.65 -8.32
N SER A 37 -8.70 -13.72 -9.56
CA SER A 37 -7.86 -13.83 -10.76
C SER A 37 -7.10 -12.53 -11.07
N ALA A 38 -7.68 -11.36 -10.78
CA ALA A 38 -7.07 -10.05 -11.00
C ALA A 38 -5.75 -9.84 -10.23
N MET A 39 -5.45 -10.68 -9.23
CA MET A 39 -4.17 -10.65 -8.53
C MET A 39 -3.02 -11.21 -9.37
N ALA A 40 -3.27 -12.16 -10.28
CA ALA A 40 -2.23 -12.85 -11.03
C ALA A 40 -1.42 -11.94 -11.98
N PRO A 41 -2.05 -10.98 -12.70
CA PRO A 41 -1.32 -10.00 -13.50
C PRO A 41 -0.31 -9.16 -12.71
N ALA A 42 -0.66 -8.73 -11.50
CA ALA A 42 0.24 -7.97 -10.64
C ALA A 42 1.51 -8.77 -10.32
N ARG A 43 1.38 -10.08 -10.03
CA ARG A 43 2.53 -10.96 -9.75
C ARG A 43 3.42 -11.16 -10.98
N ALA A 44 2.83 -11.21 -12.17
CA ALA A 44 3.60 -11.28 -13.41
C ALA A 44 4.48 -10.04 -13.61
N ILE A 45 3.91 -8.85 -13.36
CA ILE A 45 4.61 -7.55 -13.47
C ILE A 45 5.72 -7.44 -12.42
N GLU A 46 5.38 -7.71 -11.16
CA GLU A 46 6.28 -7.59 -10.01
C GLU A 46 7.56 -8.41 -10.18
N HIS A 47 7.45 -9.60 -10.76
CA HIS A 47 8.58 -10.53 -10.92
C HIS A 47 9.13 -10.59 -12.35
N ARG A 48 8.51 -9.91 -13.32
CA ARG A 48 8.81 -10.04 -14.76
C ARG A 48 8.90 -11.50 -15.17
N ARG A 49 7.86 -12.26 -14.83
CA ARG A 49 7.72 -13.67 -15.18
C ARG A 49 6.41 -13.90 -15.90
N TRP A 50 6.42 -14.87 -16.80
CA TRP A 50 5.18 -15.44 -17.30
C TRP A 50 4.47 -16.17 -16.16
N VAL A 51 3.16 -15.95 -16.05
CA VAL A 51 2.30 -16.61 -15.07
C VAL A 51 1.27 -17.45 -15.80
N VAL A 52 1.21 -18.74 -15.47
CA VAL A 52 0.18 -19.66 -15.97
C VAL A 52 -0.70 -20.06 -14.81
N ARG A 53 -1.95 -19.59 -14.81
CA ARG A 53 -2.95 -19.89 -13.79
C ARG A 53 -3.91 -20.95 -14.31
N ALA A 54 -4.05 -22.04 -13.55
CA ALA A 54 -5.04 -23.08 -13.80
C ALA A 54 -6.00 -23.13 -12.61
N ALA A 55 -7.25 -22.73 -12.84
CA ALA A 55 -8.30 -22.70 -11.83
C ALA A 55 -9.36 -23.76 -12.11
N SER A 56 -9.85 -24.42 -11.06
CA SER A 56 -10.89 -25.44 -11.14
C SER A 56 -12.24 -24.88 -11.60
N SER A 57 -12.72 -23.81 -10.95
CA SER A 57 -14.03 -23.18 -11.21
C SER A 57 -13.91 -21.69 -11.58
N GLY A 58 -12.80 -21.04 -11.22
CA GLY A 58 -12.50 -19.65 -11.52
C GLY A 58 -11.80 -19.45 -12.86
N VAL A 59 -11.27 -18.24 -13.07
CA VAL A 59 -10.63 -17.87 -14.35
C VAL A 59 -9.24 -18.51 -14.48
N SER A 60 -9.04 -19.25 -15.58
CA SER A 60 -7.72 -19.78 -15.98
C SER A 60 -7.07 -18.87 -17.02
N GLN A 61 -5.78 -18.58 -16.90
CA GLN A 61 -5.13 -17.52 -17.68
C GLN A 61 -3.66 -17.81 -18.00
N ILE A 62 -3.20 -17.34 -19.15
CA ILE A 62 -1.78 -17.19 -19.50
C ILE A 62 -1.47 -15.70 -19.53
N ILE A 63 -0.52 -15.26 -18.71
CA ILE A 63 -0.22 -13.85 -18.50
C ILE A 63 1.26 -13.60 -18.76
N ASN A 64 1.54 -12.56 -19.54
CA ASN A 64 2.90 -12.20 -19.89
C ASN A 64 3.59 -11.38 -18.76
N PRO A 65 4.92 -11.17 -18.84
CA PRO A 65 5.69 -10.43 -17.83
C PRO A 65 5.29 -8.96 -17.64
N TYR A 66 4.44 -8.42 -18.51
CA TYR A 66 3.92 -7.05 -18.46
C TYR A 66 2.51 -6.99 -17.88
N GLY A 67 1.95 -8.14 -17.46
CA GLY A 67 0.61 -8.25 -16.89
C GLY A 67 -0.50 -8.37 -17.93
N GLU A 68 -0.17 -8.49 -19.21
CA GLU A 68 -1.16 -8.63 -20.27
C GLU A 68 -1.62 -10.10 -20.35
N ILE A 69 -2.95 -10.28 -20.33
CA ILE A 69 -3.58 -11.60 -20.46
C ILE A 69 -3.53 -12.01 -21.93
N GLN A 70 -2.75 -13.04 -22.24
CA GLN A 70 -2.58 -13.56 -23.60
C GLN A 70 -3.72 -14.52 -23.99
N GLN A 71 -4.20 -15.29 -23.02
CA GLN A 71 -5.32 -16.23 -23.15
C GLN A 71 -6.06 -16.31 -21.81
N SER A 72 -7.39 -16.47 -21.86
CA SER A 72 -8.26 -16.59 -20.70
C SER A 72 -9.36 -17.63 -20.96
N LEU A 73 -9.76 -18.34 -19.91
CA LEU A 73 -10.97 -19.15 -19.86
C LEU A 73 -11.77 -18.67 -18.66
N ASP A 74 -12.97 -18.16 -18.91
CA ASP A 74 -13.79 -17.48 -17.92
C ASP A 74 -14.51 -18.46 -16.98
N VAL A 75 -15.08 -17.89 -15.90
CA VAL A 75 -15.77 -18.63 -14.84
C VAL A 75 -16.89 -19.50 -15.41
N GLY A 76 -16.95 -20.75 -14.97
CA GLY A 76 -18.00 -21.69 -15.38
C GLY A 76 -17.84 -22.27 -16.79
N LEU A 77 -16.80 -21.89 -17.55
CA LEU A 77 -16.48 -22.50 -18.83
C LEU A 77 -15.54 -23.68 -18.66
N THR A 78 -15.87 -24.80 -19.30
CA THR A 78 -14.97 -25.96 -19.40
C THR A 78 -14.21 -25.88 -20.71
N GLY A 79 -12.88 -25.96 -20.65
CA GLY A 79 -12.05 -25.85 -21.84
C GLY A 79 -10.56 -25.96 -21.52
N THR A 80 -9.75 -25.71 -22.54
CA THR A 80 -8.30 -25.65 -22.43
C THR A 80 -7.80 -24.38 -23.09
N ILE A 81 -6.77 -23.76 -22.52
CA ILE A 81 -6.06 -22.63 -23.12
C ILE A 81 -4.63 -23.05 -23.42
N SER A 82 -4.10 -22.57 -24.54
CA SER A 82 -2.73 -22.86 -24.95
C SER A 82 -2.07 -21.60 -25.50
N GLY A 83 -0.78 -21.46 -25.27
CA GLY A 83 -0.03 -20.27 -25.66
C GLY A 83 1.47 -20.50 -25.52
N LYS A 84 2.25 -19.65 -26.19
CA LYS A 84 3.70 -19.65 -26.06
C LYS A 84 4.11 -18.78 -24.88
N ILE A 85 5.09 -19.26 -24.11
CA ILE A 85 5.67 -18.56 -22.97
C ILE A 85 7.18 -18.54 -23.11
N ASP A 86 7.81 -17.47 -22.60
CA ASP A 86 9.27 -17.34 -22.61
C ASP A 86 9.82 -17.49 -21.20
N LYS A 87 11.00 -18.09 -21.09
CA LYS A 87 11.74 -18.13 -19.83
C LYS A 87 12.42 -16.78 -19.60
N ARG A 88 12.37 -16.29 -18.37
CA ARG A 88 13.15 -15.11 -17.96
C ARG A 88 13.89 -15.41 -16.67
N SER A 89 15.13 -14.95 -16.58
CA SER A 89 15.98 -15.14 -15.40
C SER A 89 16.31 -13.83 -14.64
N PRO A 90 16.35 -12.62 -15.26
CA PRO A 90 16.66 -11.39 -14.53
C PRO A 90 15.70 -11.11 -13.36
N LEU A 91 16.25 -10.59 -12.25
CA LEU A 91 15.48 -10.14 -11.10
C LEU A 91 15.04 -8.69 -11.29
N THR A 92 13.81 -8.38 -10.86
CA THR A 92 13.31 -7.00 -10.78
C THR A 92 13.79 -6.31 -9.51
N PHE A 93 13.65 -4.99 -9.45
CA PHE A 93 13.90 -4.25 -8.21
C PHE A 93 13.07 -4.81 -7.04
N TYR A 94 11.80 -5.12 -7.27
CA TYR A 94 10.94 -5.74 -6.26
C TYR A 94 11.45 -7.15 -5.87
N ALA A 95 11.86 -7.98 -6.83
CA ALA A 95 12.38 -9.31 -6.55
C ALA A 95 13.72 -9.27 -5.77
N SER A 96 14.54 -8.25 -6.00
CA SER A 96 15.80 -8.04 -5.29
C SER A 96 15.57 -7.52 -3.87
N PHE A 97 14.81 -6.43 -3.69
CA PHE A 97 14.70 -5.71 -2.42
C PHE A 97 13.45 -6.06 -1.60
N GLY A 98 12.50 -6.80 -2.16
CA GLY A 98 11.24 -7.14 -1.50
C GLY A 98 10.39 -5.91 -1.19
N TYR A 99 9.83 -5.86 0.01
CA TYR A 99 8.88 -4.83 0.44
C TYR A 99 9.52 -3.53 0.94
N LEU A 100 10.75 -3.19 0.54
CA LEU A 100 11.50 -2.06 1.10
C LEU A 100 10.80 -0.70 0.91
N LEU A 101 10.00 -0.54 -0.15
CA LEU A 101 9.29 0.73 -0.41
C LEU A 101 8.21 1.03 0.63
N THR A 102 7.47 0.02 1.09
CA THR A 102 6.37 0.17 2.05
C THR A 102 6.79 0.81 3.38
N PRO A 103 7.80 0.30 4.11
CA PRO A 103 8.24 0.91 5.36
C PRO A 103 8.85 2.29 5.13
N ILE A 104 9.52 2.55 4.01
CA ILE A 104 10.06 3.88 3.69
C ILE A 104 8.92 4.89 3.58
N CYS A 105 7.89 4.59 2.78
CA CYS A 105 6.73 5.46 2.64
C CYS A 105 6.01 5.67 3.97
N LEU A 106 5.86 4.61 4.77
CA LEU A 106 5.22 4.70 6.08
C LEU A 106 5.98 5.62 7.03
N VAL A 107 7.31 5.48 7.11
CA VAL A 107 8.15 6.35 7.94
C VAL A 107 8.03 7.79 7.49
N LEU A 108 8.05 8.07 6.18
CA LEU A 108 7.94 9.43 5.66
C LEU A 108 6.59 10.07 6.02
N VAL A 109 5.49 9.34 5.87
CA VAL A 109 4.15 9.83 6.24
C VAL A 109 4.06 10.10 7.74
N ILE A 110 4.52 9.18 8.59
CA ILE A 110 4.52 9.36 10.05
C ILE A 110 5.39 10.57 10.44
N SER A 111 6.54 10.73 9.81
CA SER A 111 7.46 11.85 10.07
C SER A 111 6.81 13.20 9.72
N TYR A 112 6.14 13.27 8.57
CA TYR A 112 5.44 14.48 8.13
C TYR A 112 4.27 14.83 9.05
N LEU A 113 3.43 13.85 9.39
CA LEU A 113 2.31 14.07 10.32
C LEU A 113 2.80 14.45 11.72
N GLY A 114 3.89 13.83 12.19
CA GLY A 114 4.52 14.19 13.46
C GLY A 114 5.08 15.62 13.46
N TYR A 115 5.67 16.06 12.34
CA TYR A 115 6.15 17.43 12.18
C TYR A 115 5.01 18.46 12.26
N GLU A 116 3.92 18.25 11.52
CA GLU A 116 2.74 19.14 11.56
C GLU A 116 2.12 19.18 12.97
N LEU A 117 2.01 18.04 13.64
CA LEU A 117 1.52 17.98 15.01
C LEU A 117 2.38 18.79 15.98
N VAL A 118 3.71 18.72 15.88
CA VAL A 118 4.62 19.49 16.73
C VAL A 118 4.48 20.99 16.48
N LEU A 119 4.30 21.41 15.22
CA LEU A 119 4.05 22.81 14.88
C LEU A 119 2.73 23.31 15.45
N ASP A 120 1.66 22.51 15.35
CA ASP A 120 0.36 22.89 15.86
C ASP A 120 0.35 23.02 17.41
N ILE A 121 1.04 22.10 18.10
CA ILE A 121 1.24 22.19 19.55
C ILE A 121 2.00 23.47 19.91
N LYS A 122 3.12 23.77 19.21
CA LYS A 122 3.90 24.99 19.45
C LYS A 122 3.07 26.25 19.21
N ASN A 123 2.29 26.29 18.13
CA ASN A 123 1.43 27.43 17.79
C ASN A 123 0.32 27.63 18.82
N THR A 124 -0.29 26.54 19.29
CA THR A 124 -1.34 26.58 20.32
C THR A 124 -0.78 27.05 21.66
N LEU A 125 0.40 26.55 22.06
CA LEU A 125 1.08 27.00 23.28
C LEU A 125 1.45 28.49 23.20
N ASN A 126 2.06 28.94 22.09
CA ASN A 126 2.43 30.35 21.92
C ASN A 126 1.23 31.30 21.98
N LYS A 127 0.10 30.94 21.36
CA LYS A 127 -1.16 31.71 21.46
C LYS A 127 -1.69 31.76 22.91
N LYS A 128 -1.56 30.67 23.66
CA LYS A 128 -2.01 30.61 25.06
C LYS A 128 -1.12 31.46 25.97
N PHE A 129 0.21 31.40 25.79
CA PHE A 129 1.16 32.21 26.55
C PHE A 129 0.98 33.71 26.29
N SER A 130 0.85 34.13 25.02
CA SER A 130 0.64 35.56 24.71
C SER A 130 -0.66 36.11 25.30
N LYS A 131 -1.74 35.33 25.28
CA LYS A 131 -3.03 35.70 25.88
C LYS A 131 -2.94 35.87 27.40
N ILE A 132 -2.17 35.02 28.08
CA ILE A 132 -1.95 35.11 29.54
C ILE A 132 -1.15 36.37 29.87
N GLU A 133 -0.09 36.66 29.10
CA GLU A 133 0.77 37.82 29.33
C GLU A 133 0.01 39.15 29.15
N ILE A 134 -0.82 39.26 28.11
CA ILE A 134 -1.71 40.41 27.88
C ILE A 134 -2.69 40.59 29.05
N SER A 135 -3.34 39.50 29.50
CA SER A 135 -4.28 39.56 30.63
C SER A 135 -3.60 39.98 31.94
N LYS A 136 -2.34 39.60 32.15
CA LYS A 136 -1.58 39.97 33.35
C LYS A 136 -1.20 41.44 33.32
N ASN A 137 -0.77 41.96 32.17
CA ASN A 137 -0.42 43.37 32.00
C ASN A 137 -1.61 44.30 32.23
N ILE A 138 -2.80 43.95 31.73
CA ILE A 138 -4.03 44.74 31.95
C ILE A 138 -4.35 44.82 33.45
N ARG A 139 -4.37 43.68 34.16
CA ARG A 139 -4.63 43.64 35.60
C ARG A 139 -3.62 44.43 36.42
N MET A 140 -2.35 44.43 36.02
CA MET A 140 -1.31 45.22 36.69
C MET A 140 -1.55 46.72 36.52
N LEU A 141 -1.96 47.13 35.31
CA LEU A 141 -2.29 48.52 35.00
C LEU A 141 -3.48 48.99 35.85
N ASP A 142 -4.54 48.19 35.93
CA ASP A 142 -5.72 48.49 36.75
C ASP A 142 -5.35 48.65 38.24
N ALA A 143 -4.47 47.78 38.76
CA ALA A 143 -3.98 47.87 40.13
C ALA A 143 -3.16 49.14 40.39
N LEU A 144 -2.29 49.54 39.45
CA LEU A 144 -1.50 50.77 39.56
C LEU A 144 -2.38 52.03 39.51
N VAL A 145 -3.42 52.04 38.68
CA VAL A 145 -4.41 53.13 38.62
C VAL A 145 -5.15 53.24 39.94
N LEU A 146 -5.64 52.13 40.50
CA LEU A 146 -6.32 52.12 41.81
C LEU A 146 -5.43 52.63 42.96
N ILE A 147 -4.14 52.27 42.95
CA ILE A 147 -3.19 52.75 43.97
C ILE A 147 -2.98 54.27 43.84
N SER A 148 -2.94 54.80 42.62
CA SER A 148 -2.76 56.24 42.37
C SER A 148 -4.00 57.06 42.81
N TYR A 149 -5.21 56.49 42.71
CA TYR A 149 -6.45 57.13 43.16
C TYR A 149 -6.64 57.14 44.68
N THR A 150 -5.97 56.25 45.42
CA THR A 150 -6.09 56.15 46.89
C THR A 150 -5.04 56.98 47.64
N GLN A 151 -4.07 57.56 46.92
CA GLN A 151 -2.99 58.42 47.45
C GLN A 151 -3.27 59.93 47.28
N ASN A 152 -4.43 60.31 46.73
CA ASN A 152 -4.96 61.68 46.65
C ASN A 152 -6.22 61.80 47.55
#